data_AF-A0A7X5L7Q1-F1
#
_entry.id   AF-A0A7X5L7Q1-F1
#
_cell.length_a   1.000
_cell.length_b   1.000
_cell.length_c   1.000
_cell.angle_alpha   90.00
_cell.angle_beta   90.00
_cell.angle_gamma   90.00
#
_symmetry.space_group_name_H-M   'P 1'
#
loop_
_entity.id
_entity.type
_entity.pdbx_description
1 polymer ?
#
loop_
_entity_poly.entity_id
_entity_poly.type
_entity_poly.pdbx_seq_one_letter_code
_entity_poly.pdbx_strand_id
1 'polypeptide(L)' 'MDISDYENLWNEDKGDYVLLRVEDDYMIINRVRQTVLLIEDDDISDRVIAKMIEEESMIFDTLEQAYDSVNK' A
#
# COMPACT_ATOMS: atom_id res chain seq x y z
N MET A 1 3.00 10.13 14.66
CA MET A 1 3.63 10.18 13.32
C MET A 1 2.77 11.10 12.46
N ASP A 2 3.29 11.73 11.41
CA ASP A 2 2.45 12.50 10.48
C ASP A 2 2.18 11.65 9.23
N ILE A 3 1.05 11.88 8.57
CA ILE A 3 0.75 11.27 7.27
C ILE A 3 1.79 11.69 6.22
N SER A 4 2.37 12.89 6.35
CA SER A 4 3.39 13.40 5.44
C SER A 4 4.67 12.54 5.41
N ASP A 5 4.94 11.80 6.49
CA ASP A 5 6.07 10.86 6.56
C ASP A 5 5.94 9.69 5.54
N TYR A 6 4.75 9.51 4.94
CA TYR A 6 4.40 8.43 4.02
C TYR A 6 4.08 8.91 2.60
N GLU A 7 4.29 10.19 2.28
CA GLU A 7 3.92 10.78 0.98
C GLU A 7 4.51 10.05 -0.24
N ASN A 8 5.66 9.41 -0.06
CA ASN A 8 6.28 8.62 -1.12
C ASN A 8 5.39 7.46 -1.59
N LEU A 9 4.52 6.91 -0.74
CA LEU A 9 3.67 5.75 -1.06
C LEU A 9 2.65 6.03 -2.17
N TRP A 10 2.19 7.26 -2.34
CA TRP A 10 1.23 7.66 -3.37
C TRP A 10 1.78 8.69 -4.37
N ASN A 11 3.04 9.11 -4.21
CA ASN A 11 3.72 10.02 -5.14
C ASN A 11 4.88 9.33 -5.87
N GLU A 12 6.03 9.21 -5.21
CA GLU A 12 7.29 8.79 -5.84
C GLU A 12 7.35 7.28 -6.09
N ASP A 13 6.93 6.50 -5.09
CA ASP A 13 6.98 5.03 -5.09
C ASP A 13 5.60 4.40 -5.33
N LYS A 14 4.64 5.16 -5.87
CA LYS A 14 3.26 4.71 -6.12
C LYS A 14 3.17 3.42 -6.96
N GLY A 15 4.15 3.20 -7.83
CA GLY A 15 4.27 1.98 -8.62
C GLY A 15 4.77 0.79 -7.80
N ASP A 16 5.47 1.01 -6.70
CA ASP A 16 6.12 -0.04 -5.91
C ASP A 16 5.29 -0.41 -4.69
N TYR A 17 4.59 0.56 -4.09
CA TYR A 17 3.68 0.36 -2.98
C TYR A 17 2.24 0.27 -3.47
N VAL A 18 1.59 -0.84 -3.12
CA VAL A 18 0.22 -1.15 -3.55
C VAL A 18 -0.60 -1.60 -2.34
N LEU A 19 -1.92 -1.59 -2.48
CA LEU A 19 -2.83 -2.07 -1.46
C LEU A 19 -3.21 -3.52 -1.74
N LEU A 20 -3.16 -4.35 -0.72
CA LEU A 20 -3.70 -5.70 -0.72
C LEU A 20 -4.99 -5.69 0.10
N ARG A 21 -6.11 -6.09 -0.50
CA ARG A 21 -7.36 -6.26 0.25
C ARG A 21 -7.28 -7.50 1.13
N VAL A 22 -7.64 -7.35 2.41
CA VAL A 22 -7.63 -8.44 3.39
C VAL A 22 -8.91 -8.36 4.21
N GLU A 23 -9.79 -9.35 4.05
CA GLU A 23 -11.12 -9.41 4.68
C GLU A 23 -11.87 -8.06 4.58
N ASP A 24 -11.86 -7.26 5.65
CA ASP A 24 -12.57 -5.99 5.76
C ASP A 24 -11.65 -4.74 5.70
N ASP A 25 -10.37 -4.90 5.36
CA ASP A 25 -9.37 -3.83 5.36
C ASP A 25 -8.32 -3.96 4.23
N TYR A 26 -7.27 -3.14 4.27
CA TYR A 26 -6.14 -3.13 3.35
C TYR A 26 -4.79 -3.22 4.07
N MET A 27 -3.87 -3.96 3.46
CA MET A 27 -2.46 -3.95 3.83
C MET A 27 -1.65 -3.19 2.77
N ILE A 28 -0.67 -2.41 3.21
CA ILE A 28 0.27 -1.74 2.32
C ILE A 28 1.43 -2.70 2.06
N ILE A 29 1.70 -2.99 0.79
CA ILE A 29 2.78 -3.89 0.38
C ILE A 29 3.71 -3.22 -0.61
N ASN A 30 5.01 -3.41 -0.43
CA ASN A 30 6.00 -3.12 -1.47
C ASN A 30 6.13 -4.37 -2.34
N ARG A 31 5.56 -4.32 -3.55
CA ARG A 31 5.55 -5.49 -4.46
C ARG A 31 6.92 -5.80 -5.07
N VAL A 32 7.83 -4.81 -5.15
CA VAL A 32 9.19 -4.99 -5.68
C VAL A 32 10.09 -5.70 -4.67
N ARG A 33 10.01 -5.30 -3.40
CA ARG A 33 10.80 -5.87 -2.30
C ARG A 33 10.12 -7.07 -1.63
N GLN A 34 8.86 -7.35 -1.97
CA GLN A 34 8.04 -8.39 -1.37
C GLN A 34 7.94 -8.26 0.16
N THR A 35 7.72 -7.03 0.62
CA THR A 35 7.63 -6.68 2.05
C THR A 35 6.31 -6.00 2.36
N VAL A 36 5.78 -6.24 3.56
CA VAL A 36 4.62 -5.53 4.09
C VAL A 36 5.10 -4.29 4.86
N LEU A 37 4.42 -3.16 4.67
CA LEU A 37 4.56 -2.00 5.54
C LEU A 37 3.48 -2.05 6.62
N LEU A 38 3.92 -2.08 7.88
CA LEU A 38 3.04 -2.04 9.05
C LEU A 38 3.17 -0.65 9.69
N ILE A 39 2.05 0.03 9.88
CA ILE A 39 1.95 1.30 10.59
C ILE A 39 1.26 0.98 11.92
N GLU A 40 1.97 1.17 13.05
CA GLU A 40 1.45 0.80 14.39
C GLU A 40 0.37 1.75 14.92
N ASP A 41 0.28 2.95 14.37
CA ASP A 41 -0.71 3.96 14.73
C ASP A 41 -1.92 3.81 13.80
N ASP A 42 -3.00 3.19 14.30
CA ASP A 42 -4.19 2.84 13.51
C ASP A 42 -4.82 4.07 12.83
N ASP A 43 -4.88 5.22 13.52
CA ASP A 43 -5.42 6.47 12.96
C ASP A 43 -4.58 6.96 11.78
N ILE A 44 -3.27 6.75 11.83
CA ILE A 44 -2.36 7.10 10.72
C ILE A 44 -2.46 6.07 9.60
N SER A 45 -2.56 4.78 9.92
CA SER A 45 -2.73 3.70 8.95
C SER A 45 -3.95 3.94 8.07
N ASP A 46 -5.11 4.20 8.69
CA ASP A 46 -6.37 4.47 7.99
C ASP A 46 -6.25 5.68 7.06
N ARG A 47 -5.60 6.74 7.54
CA ARG A 47 -5.40 7.96 6.74
C ARG A 47 -4.48 7.73 5.56
N VAL A 48 -3.40 6.95 5.73
CA VAL A 48 -2.49 6.58 4.65
C VAL A 48 -3.21 5.72 3.61
N ILE A 49 -3.96 4.70 4.03
CA ILE A 49 -4.74 3.83 3.14
C ILE A 49 -5.76 4.66 2.36
N ALA A 50 -6.53 5.51 3.04
CA ALA A 50 -7.50 6.39 2.40
C ALA A 50 -6.84 7.29 1.36
N LYS A 51 -5.65 7.83 1.66
CA LYS A 51 -4.89 8.67 0.73
C LYS A 51 -4.38 7.89 -0.48
N MET A 52 -3.85 6.68 -0.28
CA MET A 52 -3.45 5.80 -1.37
C MET A 52 -4.63 5.44 -2.30
N ILE A 53 -5.84 5.25 -1.75
CA ILE A 53 -7.06 5.02 -2.53
C ILE A 53 -7.48 6.29 -3.29
N GLU A 54 -7.48 7.46 -2.63
CA GLU A 54 -7.80 8.75 -3.25
C GLU A 54 -6.89 9.02 -4.46
N GLU A 55 -5.61 8.69 -4.32
CA GLU A 55 -4.61 8.84 -5.38
C GLU A 55 -4.62 7.65 -6.35
N GLU A 56 -5.63 6.78 -6.39
CA GLU A 56 -5.73 5.69 -7.37
C GLU A 56 -4.54 4.69 -7.34
N SER A 57 -4.04 4.35 -6.16
CA SER A 57 -3.05 3.27 -6.01
C SER A 57 -3.63 1.93 -6.47
N MET A 58 -2.77 1.03 -6.96
CA MET A 58 -3.22 -0.30 -7.37
C MET A 58 -3.71 -1.11 -6.16
N ILE A 59 -4.80 -1.83 -6.35
CA ILE A 59 -5.40 -2.71 -5.34
C ILE A 59 -5.42 -4.13 -5.88
N PHE A 60 -4.94 -5.08 -5.08
CA PHE A 60 -4.94 -6.51 -5.38
C PHE A 60 -5.76 -7.28 -4.35
N ASP A 61 -6.39 -8.38 -4.77
CA ASP A 61 -7.16 -9.24 -3.85
C ASP A 61 -6.29 -10.38 -3.27
N THR A 62 -5.13 -10.68 -3.88
CA THR A 62 -4.19 -11.71 -3.37
C THR A 62 -2.73 -11.27 -3.51
N LEU A 63 -1.87 -11.81 -2.64
CA LEU A 63 -0.41 -11.59 -2.69
C LEU A 63 0.22 -12.07 -4.01
N GLU A 64 -0.29 -13.18 -4.56
CA GLU A 64 0.19 -13.74 -5.83
C GLU A 64 -0.01 -12.74 -6.97
N GLN A 65 -1.19 -12.11 -7.07
CA GLN A 65 -1.45 -11.08 -8.09
C GLN A 65 -0.51 -9.89 -7.95
N ALA A 66 -0.25 -9.45 -6.72
CA ALA A 66 0.64 -8.33 -6.47
C ALA A 66 2.09 -8.65 -6.88
N TYR A 67 2.61 -9.83 -6.55
CA TYR A 67 3.99 -10.20 -6.87
C TYR A 67 4.19 -10.54 -8.35
N ASP A 68 3.25 -11.21 -8.98
CA ASP A 68 3.32 -11.54 -10.41
C ASP A 68 3.25 -10.29 -11.29
N SER A 69 2.70 -9.18 -10.78
CA SER A 69 2.64 -7.92 -11.51
C SER A 69 4.00 -7.26 -11.75
N VAL A 70 5.04 -7.66 -11.01
CA VAL A 70 6.41 -7.14 -11.14
C VAL A 70 7.28 -8.02 -12.04
N ASN A 71 6.98 -9.32 -12.14
CA ASN A 71 7.81 -10.31 -12.81
C ASN A 71 7.42 -10.57 -14.29
N LYS A 72 6.71 -9.65 -14.94
CA LYS A 72 6.26 -9.77 -16.34
C LYS A 72 7.07 -8.93 -17.31
#